data_AF-A0A1X9LH91-F1
#
_entry.id   AF-A0A1X9LH91-F1
#
_cell.length_a   1.000
_cell.length_b   1.000
_cell.length_c   1.000
_cell.angle_alpha   90.00
_cell.angle_beta   90.00
_cell.angle_gamma   90.00
#
_symmetry.space_group_name_H-M   'P 1'
#
loop_
_entity.id
_entity.type
_entity.pdbx_description
1 polymer ?
#
loop_
_entity_poly.entity_id
_entity_poly.type
_entity_poly.pdbx_seq_one_letter_code
_entity_poly.pdbx_strand_id
1 'polypeptide(L)'
;MESLLADRRASSDDDEHDPDGAPLSGEWARLRSQLDAVDARIADIDAAFLRVDEGTYGLCATCGLPIPDERLEVRPTATQCVPCASRR
;
A
#
# COMPACT_ATOMS: atom_id res chain seq x y z
N MET A 1 -16.24 35.03 -28.90
CA MET A 1 -15.10 34.56 -28.08
C MET A 1 -15.54 34.13 -26.68
N GLU A 2 -16.55 34.76 -26.08
CA GLU A 2 -17.17 34.31 -24.81
C GLU A 2 -17.96 33.00 -24.91
N SER A 3 -18.58 32.68 -26.06
CA SER A 3 -19.41 31.47 -26.19
C SER A 3 -18.62 30.16 -26.20
N LEU A 4 -17.36 30.18 -26.67
CA LEU A 4 -16.49 28.99 -26.73
C LEU A 4 -15.98 28.54 -25.35
N LEU A 5 -16.04 29.43 -24.34
CA LEU A 5 -15.63 29.13 -22.96
C LEU A 5 -16.79 28.54 -22.13
N ALA A 6 -18.03 28.67 -22.58
CA ALA A 6 -19.20 28.10 -21.92
C ALA A 6 -19.33 26.59 -22.21
N ASP A 7 -19.06 26.16 -23.44
CA ASP A 7 -19.11 24.74 -23.84
C ASP A 7 -18.08 23.88 -23.08
N ARG A 8 -16.88 24.41 -22.82
CA ARG A 8 -15.83 23.69 -22.08
C ARG A 8 -16.11 23.44 -20.60
N ARG A 9 -17.03 24.18 -19.98
CA ARG A 9 -17.44 23.90 -18.58
C ARG A 9 -18.47 22.79 -18.48
N ALA A 10 -19.11 22.43 -19.60
CA ALA A 10 -20.08 21.35 -19.69
C ALA A 10 -19.47 20.06 -20.26
N SER A 11 -18.37 20.14 -21.02
CA SER A 11 -17.54 18.98 -21.35
C SER A 11 -16.61 18.63 -20.16
N SER A 12 -17.21 18.27 -19.04
CA SER A 12 -16.69 17.10 -18.34
C SER A 12 -16.80 16.00 -19.37
N ASP A 13 -15.72 15.72 -20.10
CA ASP A 13 -15.70 14.62 -21.06
C ASP A 13 -16.04 13.36 -20.27
N ASP A 14 -17.32 13.01 -20.39
CA ASP A 14 -18.00 11.89 -19.76
C ASP A 14 -17.58 10.65 -20.55
N ASP A 15 -16.28 10.35 -20.52
CA ASP A 15 -15.64 9.13 -21.03
C ASP A 15 -16.21 7.87 -20.32
N GLU A 16 -17.10 8.06 -19.34
CA GLU A 16 -17.90 7.05 -18.65
C GLU A 16 -19.00 6.42 -19.56
N HIS A 17 -19.07 6.80 -20.83
CA HIS A 17 -19.99 6.22 -21.82
C HIS A 17 -19.32 5.56 -23.03
N ASP A 18 -18.03 5.21 -22.95
CA ASP A 18 -17.46 4.22 -23.87
C ASP A 18 -17.87 2.80 -23.40
N PRO A 19 -18.82 2.11 -24.07
CA PRO A 19 -19.24 0.77 -23.66
C PRO A 19 -18.12 -0.27 -23.85
N ASP A 20 -17.10 0.04 -24.65
CA ASP A 20 -15.97 -0.82 -24.95
C ASP A 20 -14.69 -0.43 -24.15
N GLY A 21 -14.74 0.72 -23.44
CA GLY A 21 -13.67 1.24 -22.61
C GLY A 21 -13.71 0.70 -21.17
N ALA A 22 -12.54 0.52 -20.55
CA ALA A 22 -12.51 0.27 -19.11
C ALA A 22 -13.00 1.53 -18.37
N PRO A 23 -13.90 1.41 -17.37
CA PRO A 23 -14.41 2.58 -16.68
C PRO A 23 -13.25 3.28 -15.98
N LEU A 24 -13.08 4.59 -16.24
CA LEU A 24 -12.03 5.40 -15.63
C LEU A 24 -12.02 5.25 -14.10
N SER A 25 -13.18 5.10 -13.48
CA SER A 25 -13.33 4.84 -12.04
C SER A 25 -12.59 3.57 -11.57
N GLY A 26 -12.58 2.51 -12.38
CA GLY A 26 -11.85 1.27 -12.09
C GLY A 26 -10.33 1.43 -12.21
N GLU A 27 -9.86 2.18 -13.21
CA GLU A 27 -8.43 2.48 -13.37
C GLU A 27 -7.91 3.37 -12.24
N TRP A 28 -8.67 4.39 -11.85
CA TRP A 28 -8.35 5.24 -10.71
C TRP A 28 -8.31 4.46 -9.39
N ALA A 29 -9.28 3.56 -9.16
CA ALA A 29 -9.29 2.70 -7.98
C ALA A 29 -8.05 1.80 -7.92
N ARG A 30 -7.61 1.26 -9.06
CA ARG A 30 -6.39 0.45 -9.15
C ARG A 30 -5.14 1.27 -8.81
N LEU A 31 -4.97 2.45 -9.42
CA LEU A 31 -3.84 3.33 -9.13
C LEU A 31 -3.81 3.73 -7.65
N ARG A 32 -4.97 4.04 -7.06
CA ARG A 32 -5.08 4.35 -5.63
C ARG A 32 -4.59 3.18 -4.76
N SER A 33 -5.06 1.97 -5.01
CA SER A 33 -4.63 0.79 -4.24
C SER A 33 -3.12 0.52 -4.31
N GLN A 34 -2.49 0.86 -5.44
CA GLN A 34 -1.03 0.75 -5.59
C GLN A 34 -0.30 1.78 -4.74
N LEU A 35 -0.79 3.03 -4.73
CA LEU A 35 -0.25 4.08 -3.85
C LEU A 35 -0.39 3.68 -2.37
N ASP A 36 -1.58 3.25 -1.97
CA ASP A 36 -1.84 2.85 -0.58
C ASP A 36 -0.93 1.66 -0.14
N ALA A 37 -0.65 0.72 -1.05
CA ALA A 37 0.26 -0.39 -0.79
C ALA A 37 1.73 0.08 -0.63
N VAL A 38 2.15 1.09 -1.39
CA VAL A 38 3.48 1.69 -1.26
C VAL A 38 3.60 2.46 0.06
N ASP A 39 2.60 3.25 0.41
CA ASP A 39 2.57 4.00 1.68
C ASP A 39 2.60 3.04 2.89
N ALA A 40 1.84 1.95 2.84
CA ALA A 40 1.88 0.91 3.86
C ALA A 40 3.28 0.25 3.95
N ARG A 41 3.97 0.07 2.81
CA ARG A 41 5.32 -0.49 2.79
C ARG A 41 6.36 0.44 3.40
N ILE A 42 6.21 1.76 3.20
CA ILE A 42 7.07 2.78 3.84
C ILE A 42 6.84 2.73 5.35
N ALA A 43 5.59 2.75 5.80
CA ALA A 43 5.26 2.67 7.22
C ALA A 43 5.81 1.39 7.89
N ASP A 44 5.74 0.25 7.20
CA ASP A 44 6.35 -1.02 7.65
C ASP A 44 7.87 -0.92 7.86
N ILE A 45 8.56 -0.16 7.00
CA ILE A 45 10.01 0.07 7.06
C ILE A 45 10.36 1.01 8.21
N ASP A 46 9.63 2.12 8.34
CA ASP A 46 9.82 3.08 9.43
C ASP A 46 9.61 2.41 10.80
N ALA A 47 8.57 1.57 10.92
CA ALA A 47 8.35 0.78 12.12
C ALA A 47 9.46 -0.24 12.38
N ALA A 48 10.11 -0.77 11.34
CA ALA A 48 11.26 -1.66 11.51
C ALA A 48 12.49 -0.90 12.04
N PHE A 49 12.78 0.30 11.51
CA PHE A 49 13.83 1.15 12.04
C PHE A 49 13.59 1.54 13.49
N LEU A 50 12.36 1.90 13.86
CA LEU A 50 12.03 2.20 15.25
C LEU A 50 12.34 1.01 16.18
N ARG A 51 12.02 -0.22 15.77
CA ARG A 51 12.37 -1.42 16.54
C ARG A 51 13.88 -1.63 16.67
N VAL A 52 14.66 -1.22 15.67
CA VAL A 52 16.14 -1.26 15.77
C VAL A 52 16.60 -0.29 16.84
N ASP A 53 16.10 0.95 16.80
CA ASP A 53 16.44 1.99 17.78
C ASP A 53 16.04 1.60 19.21
N GLU A 54 14.90 0.93 19.36
CA GLU A 54 14.41 0.40 20.64
C GLU A 54 15.13 -0.90 21.08
N GLY A 55 15.95 -1.51 20.21
CA GLY A 55 16.62 -2.78 20.49
C GLY A 55 15.69 -4.00 20.48
N THR A 56 14.49 -3.88 19.91
CA THR A 56 13.47 -4.94 19.82
C THR A 56 13.39 -5.58 18.43
N TYR A 57 14.19 -5.09 17.47
CA TYR A 57 14.26 -5.67 16.13
C TYR A 57 14.67 -7.14 16.18
N GLY A 58 13.97 -7.97 15.41
CA GLY A 58 14.15 -9.41 15.41
C GLY A 58 13.40 -10.16 16.51
N LEU A 59 12.62 -9.49 17.37
CA LEU A 59 11.73 -10.17 18.33
C LEU A 59 10.29 -10.25 17.80
N CYS A 60 9.66 -11.40 17.98
CA CYS A 60 8.27 -11.61 17.59
C CYS A 60 7.32 -10.80 18.47
N ALA A 61 6.52 -9.92 17.87
CA ALA A 61 5.56 -9.07 18.56
C ALA A 61 4.42 -9.84 19.28
N THR A 62 4.32 -11.16 19.07
CA THR A 62 3.26 -12.00 19.68
C THR A 62 3.78 -12.88 20.80
N CYS A 63 4.93 -13.53 20.64
CA CYS A 63 5.47 -14.45 21.65
C CYS A 63 6.77 -13.97 22.31
N GLY A 64 7.35 -12.86 21.84
CA GLY A 64 8.62 -12.32 22.35
C GLY A 64 9.86 -13.12 21.94
N LEU A 65 9.71 -14.27 21.30
CA LEU A 65 10.84 -15.09 20.84
C LEU A 65 11.51 -14.50 19.59
N PRO A 66 12.81 -14.79 19.36
CA PRO A 66 13.51 -14.36 18.16
C PRO A 66 12.81 -14.82 16.86
N ILE A 67 12.78 -13.94 15.87
CA ILE A 67 12.40 -14.23 14.49
C ILE A 67 13.66 -14.81 13.80
N PRO A 68 13.56 -15.94 13.07
CA PRO A 68 14.70 -16.50 12.36
C PRO A 68 15.33 -15.51 11.39
N ASP A 69 16.66 -15.46 11.35
CA ASP A 69 17.41 -14.52 10.51
C ASP A 69 17.08 -14.72 9.03
N GLU A 70 16.92 -15.95 8.55
CA GLU A 70 16.58 -16.24 7.15
C GLU A 70 15.24 -15.61 6.75
N ARG A 71 14.32 -15.44 7.71
CA ARG A 71 13.04 -14.76 7.47
C ARG A 71 13.22 -13.26 7.41
N LEU A 72 14.09 -12.68 8.24
CA LEU A 72 14.39 -11.24 8.21
C LEU A 72 15.21 -10.87 6.97
N GLU A 73 16.08 -11.75 6.48
CA GLU A 73 16.80 -11.57 5.21
C GLU A 73 15.83 -11.46 4.03
N VAL A 74 14.81 -12.33 3.98
CA VAL A 74 13.79 -12.30 2.92
C VAL A 74 12.77 -11.17 3.14
N ARG A 75 12.38 -10.92 4.39
CA ARG A 75 11.38 -9.91 4.76
C ARG A 75 11.81 -9.14 6.02
N PRO A 76 12.61 -8.08 5.88
CA PRO A 76 13.14 -7.30 7.01
C PRO A 76 12.05 -6.64 7.88
N THR A 77 10.88 -6.36 7.29
CA THR A 77 9.75 -5.76 8.02
C THR A 77 8.89 -6.78 8.78
N ALA A 78 9.28 -8.06 8.83
CA ALA A 78 8.50 -9.08 9.52
C ALA A 78 8.41 -8.79 11.03
N THR A 79 7.19 -8.78 11.56
CA THR A 79 6.89 -8.52 12.99
C THR A 79 6.60 -9.78 13.80
N GLN A 80 6.45 -10.93 13.13
CA GLN A 80 6.09 -12.20 13.75
C GLN A 80 6.98 -13.34 13.23
N CYS A 81 7.27 -14.30 14.10
CA CYS A 81 7.91 -15.57 13.72
C CYS A 81 6.96 -16.46 12.90
N VAL A 82 7.51 -17.47 12.21
CA VAL A 82 6.73 -18.39 11.35
C VAL A 82 5.55 -19.03 12.10
N PRO A 83 5.74 -19.60 13.31
CA PRO A 83 4.64 -20.26 14.02
C PRO A 83 3.53 -19.32 14.49
N CYS A 84 3.82 -18.04 14.75
CA CYS A 84 2.81 -17.06 15.13
C CYS A 84 2.05 -16.52 13.91
N ALA A 85 2.77 -16.31 12.80
CA ALA A 85 2.18 -15.85 11.55
C ALA A 85 1.23 -16.89 10.93
N SER A 86 1.51 -18.19 11.10
CA SER A 86 0.68 -19.27 10.56
C SER A 86 -0.61 -19.54 11.36
N ARG A 87 -0.85 -18.84 12.47
CA ARG A 87 -2.04 -18.99 13.33
C ARG A 87 -3.13 -17.97 13.03
N ARG A 88 -2.92 -17.11 12.03
CA ARG A 88 -3.89 -16.09 11.58
C ARG A 88 -4.68 -16.57 10.38
#